data_AF-A0A0C2G8D9-F1
#
_entry.id   AF-A0A0C2G8D9-F1
#
_cell.length_a   1.000
_cell.length_b   1.000
_cell.length_c   1.000
_cell.angle_alpha   90.00
_cell.angle_beta   90.00
_cell.angle_gamma   90.00
#
_symmetry.space_group_name_H-M   'P 1'
#
loop_
_entity.id
_entity.type
_entity.pdbx_description
1 polymer ?
#
loop_
_entity_poly.entity_id
_entity_poly.type
_entity_poly.pdbx_seq_one_letter_code
_entity_poly.pdbx_strand_id
1 'polypeptide(L)'
;MVEPVAQNVICNDYTRVILKDGKGSDYIHANYVKGNNLLNTFICTQGPMLNTIEDFWRMIVCEHVAHIVMLCDTVEMGKNKCEQYWPLSQDQKMEVGGAVTFTAFAFANKI
;
A
#
# COMPACT_ATOMS: atom_id res chain seq x y z
N MET A 1 14.11 -14.05 -12.05
CA MET A 1 14.64 -14.10 -10.67
C MET A 1 14.07 -12.90 -9.95
N VAL A 2 13.05 -13.10 -9.12
CA VAL A 2 12.46 -12.03 -8.30
C VAL A 2 13.38 -11.85 -7.11
N GLU A 3 14.01 -10.69 -6.96
CA GLU A 3 14.76 -10.42 -5.73
C GLU A 3 13.79 -10.38 -4.55
N PRO A 4 14.15 -10.96 -3.40
CA PRO A 4 13.26 -10.94 -2.24
C PRO A 4 13.01 -9.50 -1.82
N VAL A 5 11.85 -9.27 -1.20
CA VAL A 5 11.57 -8.14 -0.30
C VAL A 5 12.83 -7.80 0.48
N ALA A 6 13.08 -6.53 0.81
CA ALA A 6 14.19 -6.14 1.66
C ALA A 6 14.14 -6.95 2.98
N GLN A 7 14.81 -8.10 3.03
CA GLN A 7 14.77 -9.08 4.12
C GLN A 7 15.31 -8.51 5.44
N ASN A 8 15.92 -7.33 5.36
CA ASN A 8 16.50 -6.59 6.47
C ASN A 8 15.59 -5.46 6.99
N VAL A 9 14.33 -5.37 6.53
CA VAL A 9 13.36 -4.36 7.01
C VAL A 9 12.23 -5.07 7.76
N ILE A 10 12.28 -4.99 9.08
CA ILE A 10 11.33 -5.65 9.98
C ILE A 10 10.17 -4.70 10.32
N CYS A 11 8.94 -5.22 10.31
CA CYS A 11 7.75 -4.49 10.75
C CYS A 11 7.76 -4.35 12.28
N ASN A 12 7.55 -3.15 12.80
CA ASN A 12 7.55 -2.93 14.25
C ASN A 12 6.20 -3.33 14.86
N ASP A 13 6.17 -4.39 15.67
CA ASP A 13 4.93 -4.91 16.27
C ASP A 13 4.15 -3.89 17.12
N TYR A 14 4.83 -2.93 17.76
CA TYR A 14 4.17 -1.94 18.62
C TYR A 14 3.36 -0.90 17.85
N THR A 15 3.69 -0.70 16.57
CA THR A 15 3.08 0.35 15.74
C THR A 15 2.52 -0.19 14.44
N ARG A 16 2.50 -1.52 14.26
CA ARG A 16 2.00 -2.12 13.03
C ARG A 16 0.53 -1.82 12.84
N VAL A 17 0.13 -1.64 11.59
CA VAL A 17 -1.29 -1.59 11.25
C VAL A 17 -1.86 -3.00 11.37
N ILE A 18 -3.04 -3.11 11.95
CA ILE A 18 -3.77 -4.37 12.12
C ILE A 18 -5.00 -4.30 11.23
N LEU A 19 -5.18 -5.26 10.33
CA LEU A 19 -6.38 -5.34 9.49
C LEU A 19 -7.56 -5.82 10.35
N LYS A 20 -8.55 -4.94 10.59
CA LYS A 20 -9.66 -5.16 11.54
C LYS A 20 -10.98 -5.56 10.89
N ASP A 21 -10.96 -5.94 9.62
CA ASP A 21 -12.15 -6.32 8.86
C ASP A 21 -12.60 -7.78 9.08
N GLY A 22 -11.84 -8.55 9.88
CA GLY A 22 -12.13 -9.95 10.18
C GLY A 22 -11.95 -10.89 8.98
N LYS A 23 -11.30 -10.44 7.91
CA LYS A 23 -11.04 -11.25 6.71
C LYS A 23 -9.59 -11.73 6.70
N GLY A 24 -9.35 -13.01 6.44
CA GLY A 24 -7.99 -13.53 6.26
C GLY A 24 -7.02 -13.20 7.41
N SER A 25 -5.79 -12.84 7.05
CA SER A 25 -4.74 -12.42 7.99
C SER A 25 -4.96 -10.99 8.51
N ASP A 26 -4.55 -10.73 9.75
CA ASP A 26 -4.52 -9.38 10.35
C ASP A 26 -3.22 -8.61 10.04
N TYR A 27 -2.25 -9.28 9.41
CA TYR A 27 -0.92 -8.76 9.17
C TYR A 27 -0.80 -8.05 7.82
N ILE A 28 -0.26 -6.84 7.85
CA ILE A 28 0.31 -6.13 6.70
C ILE A 28 1.62 -5.47 7.15
N HIS A 29 2.62 -5.42 6.26
CA HIS A 29 3.90 -4.76 6.56
C HIS A 29 3.77 -3.23 6.41
N ALA A 30 3.08 -2.65 7.39
CA ALA A 30 2.81 -1.23 7.50
C ALA A 30 2.83 -0.78 8.96
N ASN A 31 3.33 0.42 9.22
CA ASN A 31 3.44 1.00 10.54
C ASN A 31 2.87 2.42 10.58
N TYR A 32 2.19 2.76 11.67
CA TYR A 32 1.82 4.15 11.95
C TYR A 32 3.05 4.97 12.30
N VAL A 33 3.21 6.10 11.63
CA VAL A 33 4.25 7.11 11.90
C VAL A 33 3.56 8.38 12.40
N LYS A 34 3.79 8.69 13.67
CA LYS A 34 3.28 9.89 14.35
C LYS A 34 4.40 10.56 15.11
N GLY A 35 4.32 11.88 15.26
CA GLY A 35 5.30 12.65 16.01
C GLY A 35 4.84 14.06 16.27
N ASN A 36 5.41 14.72 17.28
CA ASN A 36 5.00 16.06 17.72
C ASN A 36 5.11 17.12 16.61
N ASN A 37 6.02 16.93 15.65
CA ASN A 37 6.25 17.84 14.53
C ASN A 37 5.49 17.45 13.26
N LEU A 38 4.69 16.38 13.29
CA LEU A 38 3.90 15.95 12.15
C LEU A 38 2.47 16.46 12.32
N LEU A 39 1.97 17.18 11.32
CA LEU A 39 0.59 17.64 11.29
C LEU A 39 -0.41 16.48 11.20
N ASN A 40 -0.01 15.39 10.56
CA ASN A 40 -0.83 14.21 10.31
C ASN A 40 -0.11 12.95 10.80
N THR A 41 -0.90 11.94 11.17
CA THR A 41 -0.40 10.56 11.29
C THR A 41 -0.27 9.97 9.89
N PHE A 42 0.88 9.40 9.58
CA PHE A 42 1.11 8.69 8.33
C PHE A 42 1.07 7.18 8.56
N ILE A 43 0.83 6.44 7.50
CA ILE A 43 1.08 5.00 7.44
C ILE A 43 2.21 4.81 6.44
N CYS A 44 3.34 4.27 6.91
CA CYS A 44 4.44 3.87 6.05
C CYS A 44 4.34 2.36 5.84
N THR A 45 4.34 1.94 4.57
CA THR A 45 4.18 0.53 4.18
C THR A 45 5.18 0.17 3.10
N GLN A 46 5.50 -1.11 2.98
CA GLN A 46 6.17 -1.61 1.78
C GLN A 46 5.31 -1.38 0.53
N GLY A 47 5.95 -1.36 -0.64
CA GLY A 47 5.25 -1.43 -1.92
C GLY A 47 4.43 -2.73 -1.99
N PRO A 48 3.16 -2.68 -2.44
CA PRO A 48 2.36 -3.87 -2.62
C PRO A 48 3.04 -4.91 -3.50
N MET A 49 3.00 -6.16 -3.05
CA MET A 49 3.35 -7.35 -3.81
C MET A 49 2.08 -8.01 -4.33
N LEU A 50 2.20 -8.89 -5.33
CA LEU A 50 1.06 -9.53 -5.99
C LEU A 50 0.05 -10.16 -5.02
N ASN A 51 0.56 -10.84 -3.98
CA ASN A 51 -0.23 -11.51 -2.96
C ASN A 51 -0.70 -10.59 -1.80
N THR A 52 -0.35 -9.30 -1.82
CA THR A 52 -0.68 -8.32 -0.77
C THR A 52 -1.42 -7.09 -1.30
N ILE A 53 -1.76 -7.03 -2.59
CA ILE A 53 -2.56 -5.94 -3.18
C ILE A 53 -3.92 -5.85 -2.49
N GLU A 54 -4.56 -6.98 -2.21
CA GLU A 54 -5.83 -7.01 -1.48
C GLU A 54 -5.67 -6.48 -0.05
N ASP A 55 -4.67 -6.96 0.68
CA ASP A 55 -4.38 -6.49 2.04
C ASP A 55 -4.08 -4.99 2.09
N PHE A 56 -3.34 -4.48 1.10
CA PHE A 56 -3.07 -3.04 0.96
C PHE A 56 -4.38 -2.26 0.83
N TRP A 57 -5.27 -2.66 -0.06
CA TRP A 57 -6.55 -1.96 -0.21
C TRP A 57 -7.48 -2.13 0.99
N ARG A 58 -7.47 -3.29 1.64
CA ARG A 58 -8.17 -3.51 2.92
C ARG A 58 -7.69 -2.52 3.98
N MET A 59 -6.38 -2.29 4.08
CA MET A 59 -5.79 -1.30 4.98
C MET A 59 -6.30 0.11 4.68
N ILE A 60 -6.24 0.55 3.41
CA ILE A 60 -6.69 1.88 2.98
C ILE A 60 -8.16 2.13 3.37
N VAL A 61 -9.02 1.13 3.15
CA VAL A 61 -10.45 1.21 3.50
C VAL A 61 -10.65 1.25 5.02
N CYS A 62 -10.02 0.34 5.77
CA CYS A 62 -10.17 0.27 7.23
C CYS A 62 -9.69 1.56 7.93
N GLU A 63 -8.60 2.13 7.44
CA GLU A 63 -7.96 3.32 8.02
C GLU A 63 -8.50 4.63 7.43
N HIS A 64 -9.50 4.56 6.53
CA HIS A 64 -10.13 5.71 5.89
C HIS A 64 -9.10 6.65 5.22
N VAL A 65 -8.10 6.07 4.57
CA VAL A 65 -6.99 6.83 3.95
C VAL A 65 -7.50 7.60 2.74
N ALA A 66 -7.30 8.92 2.75
CA ALA A 66 -7.71 9.81 1.66
C ALA A 66 -6.64 9.97 0.57
N HIS A 67 -5.35 9.83 0.92
CA HIS A 67 -4.24 10.10 0.02
C HIS A 67 -3.17 9.01 0.12
N ILE A 68 -2.71 8.53 -1.04
CA ILE A 68 -1.60 7.59 -1.18
C ILE A 68 -0.47 8.32 -1.90
N VAL A 69 0.72 8.31 -1.32
CA VAL A 69 1.93 8.87 -1.91
C VAL A 69 2.90 7.73 -2.18
N MET A 70 3.21 7.49 -3.46
CA MET A 70 4.17 6.48 -3.88
C MET A 70 5.51 7.15 -4.19
N LEU A 71 6.58 6.66 -3.55
CA LEU A 71 7.92 7.27 -3.64
C LEU A 71 8.87 6.53 -4.58
N CYS A 72 8.41 5.45 -5.22
CA CYS A 72 9.19 4.64 -6.16
C CYS A 72 8.41 4.43 -7.47
N ASP A 73 9.12 4.07 -8.53
CA ASP A 73 8.48 3.53 -9.73
C ASP A 73 8.20 2.02 -9.53
N THR A 74 7.26 1.43 -10.29
CA THR A 74 6.97 -0.02 -10.21
C THR A 74 8.19 -0.87 -10.59
N VAL A 75 9.00 -0.36 -11.50
CA VAL A 75 10.27 -0.95 -11.93
C VAL A 75 11.36 0.12 -11.90
N GLU A 76 12.44 -0.16 -11.16
CA GLU A 76 13.60 0.71 -11.07
C GLU A 76 14.85 -0.09 -11.41
N MET A 77 15.70 0.44 -12.31
CA MET A 77 16.94 -0.23 -12.73
C MET A 77 16.71 -1.68 -13.19
N GLY A 78 15.57 -1.95 -13.83
CA GLY A 78 15.18 -3.29 -14.30
C GLY A 78 14.72 -4.26 -13.21
N LYS A 79 14.51 -3.79 -11.97
CA LYS A 79 14.01 -4.60 -10.85
C LYS A 79 12.60 -4.16 -10.45
N ASN A 80 11.71 -5.11 -10.25
CA ASN A 80 10.37 -4.84 -9.73
C ASN A 80 10.48 -4.36 -8.27
N LYS A 81 9.90 -3.20 -7.97
CA LYS A 81 9.88 -2.59 -6.63
C LYS A 81 8.50 -2.58 -6.01
N CYS A 82 7.46 -2.47 -6.83
CA CYS A 82 6.09 -2.36 -6.41
C CYS A 82 5.19 -2.88 -7.53
N GLU A 83 4.15 -3.62 -7.18
CA GLU A 83 3.13 -4.01 -8.14
C GLU A 83 2.23 -2.83 -8.51
N GLN A 84 1.63 -2.92 -9.69
CA GLN A 84 0.61 -2.00 -10.16
C GLN A 84 -0.69 -2.25 -9.40
N TYR A 85 -0.93 -1.52 -8.31
CA TYR A 85 -2.11 -1.68 -7.45
C TYR A 85 -3.24 -0.69 -7.78
N TRP A 86 -3.16 0.06 -8.89
CA TRP A 86 -4.15 1.06 -9.27
C TRP A 86 -4.53 0.95 -10.76
N PRO A 87 -5.69 1.46 -11.20
CA PRO A 87 -6.03 1.53 -12.62
C PRO A 87 -5.13 2.55 -13.36
N LEU A 88 -4.64 2.18 -14.55
CA LEU A 88 -3.71 3.01 -15.36
C LEU A 88 -4.43 4.13 -16.13
N SER A 89 -5.72 4.02 -16.34
CA SER A 89 -6.55 5.04 -16.99
C SER A 89 -7.83 5.27 -16.20
N GLN A 90 -8.45 6.45 -16.40
CA GLN A 90 -9.70 6.81 -15.73
C GLN A 90 -10.87 5.90 -16.13
N ASP A 91 -10.84 5.38 -17.35
CA ASP A 91 -11.86 4.45 -17.87
C ASP A 91 -11.63 3.01 -17.38
N GLN A 92 -10.46 2.71 -16.82
CA GLN A 92 -10.15 1.40 -16.30
C GLN A 92 -10.69 1.26 -14.87
N LYS A 93 -11.43 0.19 -14.65
CA LYS A 93 -11.81 -0.28 -13.32
C LYS A 93 -10.89 -1.44 -12.94
N MET A 94 -10.47 -1.45 -11.68
CA MET A 94 -9.76 -2.58 -11.11
C MET A 94 -10.58 -3.15 -9.97
N GLU A 95 -10.82 -4.45 -10.02
CA GLU A 95 -11.48 -5.19 -8.95
C GLU A 95 -10.44 -5.93 -8.12
N VAL A 96 -10.53 -5.77 -6.80
CA VAL A 96 -9.66 -6.47 -5.85
C VAL A 96 -10.55 -7.16 -4.81
N GLY A 97 -10.32 -8.45 -4.58
CA GLY A 97 -11.06 -9.25 -3.59
C GLY A 97 -12.57 -9.37 -3.88
N GLY A 98 -13.03 -9.11 -5.10
CA GLY A 98 -14.44 -9.25 -5.52
C GLY A 98 -15.42 -8.23 -4.92
N ALA A 99 -14.95 -7.23 -4.16
CA ALA A 99 -15.82 -6.31 -3.43
C ALA A 99 -15.43 -4.82 -3.56
N VAL A 100 -14.22 -4.50 -4.03
CA VAL A 100 -13.77 -3.11 -4.13
C VAL A 100 -13.38 -2.77 -5.56
N THR A 101 -14.07 -1.77 -6.11
CA THR A 101 -13.78 -1.19 -7.43
C THR A 101 -13.07 0.15 -7.25
N PHE A 102 -11.88 0.27 -7.80
CA PHE A 102 -11.13 1.53 -7.81
C PHE A 102 -11.27 2.22 -9.15
N THR A 103 -11.45 3.54 -9.12
CA THR A 103 -11.36 4.42 -10.29
C THR A 103 -10.22 5.40 -10.04
N ALA A 104 -9.48 5.76 -11.09
CA ALA A 104 -8.36 6.66 -10.95
C ALA A 104 -8.82 8.05 -10.49
N PHE A 105 -8.41 8.47 -9.30
CA PHE A 105 -8.39 9.88 -8.91
C PHE A 105 -6.98 10.41 -9.11
N ALA A 106 -6.88 11.63 -9.66
CA ALA A 106 -5.67 12.24 -10.17
C ALA A 106 -4.37 11.78 -9.47
N PHE A 107 -3.53 11.05 -10.20
CA PHE A 107 -2.17 10.75 -9.77
C PHE A 107 -1.38 12.06 -9.86
N ALA A 108 -1.00 12.63 -8.72
CA ALA A 108 -0.02 13.69 -8.71
C ALA A 108 1.31 13.09 -9.18
N ASN A 109 1.76 13.56 -10.34
CA ASN A 109 3.07 13.20 -10.88
C ASN A 109 4.17 13.54 -9.87
N LYS A 110 5.16 12.62 -9.76
CA LYS A 110 6.49 12.75 -9.14
C LYS A 110 6.74 14.06 -8.37
N ILE A 111 6.86 13.94 -7.04
CA ILE A 111 7.50 14.95 -6.19
C ILE A 111 9.00 14.97 -6.50
#